data_AF-A0A847QX93-F1
#
_entry.id   AF-A0A847QX93-F1
#
_cell.length_a   1.000
_cell.length_b   1.000
_cell.length_c   1.000
_cell.angle_alpha   90.00
_cell.angle_beta   90.00
_cell.angle_gamma   90.00
#
_symmetry.space_group_name_H-M   'P 1'
#
loop_
_entity.id
_entity.type
_entity.pdbx_description
1 polymer ?
#
loop_
_entity_poly.entity_id
_entity_poly.type
_entity_poly.pdbx_seq_one_letter_code
_entity_poly.pdbx_strand_id
1 'polypeptide(L)' 'MKGYILQLLEESNDYISGEMMSQRLGVSRTAIWKIIKQLREEGYEIHSGTNKGYRLLYSPDRVTKEEVQKYV' A
#
# COMPACT_ATOMS: atom_id res chain seq x y z
N MET A 1 -4.00 9.97 -1.90
CA MET A 1 -2.87 9.53 -1.05
C MET A 1 -2.91 8.02 -0.78
N LYS A 2 -4.06 7.43 -0.43
CA LYS A 2 -4.17 5.96 -0.26
C LYS A 2 -3.83 5.17 -1.52
N GLY A 3 -4.29 5.63 -2.69
CA GLY A 3 -4.04 4.99 -3.99
C GLY A 3 -2.56 4.80 -4.30
N TYR A 4 -1.70 5.76 -3.95
CA TYR A 4 -0.25 5.63 -4.18
C TYR A 4 0.42 4.55 -3.32
N ILE A 5 0.00 4.39 -2.05
CA ILE A 5 0.54 3.33 -1.17
C ILE A 5 0.06 1.97 -1.65
N LEU A 6 -1.22 1.87 -2.03
CA LEU A 6 -1.78 0.64 -2.56
C LEU A 6 -1.10 0.26 -3.88
N GLN A 7 -0.96 1.20 -4.82
CA GLN A 7 -0.26 0.97 -6.09
C GLN A 7 1.18 0.51 -5.86
N LEU A 8 1.92 1.12 -4.94
CA LEU A 8 3.28 0.67 -4.62
C LEU A 8 3.30 -0.78 -4.12
N LEU A 9 2.34 -1.14 -3.28
CA LEU A 9 2.17 -2.50 -2.76
C LEU A 9 1.72 -3.50 -3.83
N GLU A 10 0.91 -3.10 -4.80
CA GLU A 10 0.47 -3.94 -5.93
C GLU A 10 1.57 -4.10 -6.99
N GLU A 11 2.31 -3.04 -7.30
CA GLU A 11 3.45 -3.08 -8.21
C GLU A 11 4.63 -3.87 -7.63
N SER A 12 4.67 -4.04 -6.30
CA SER A 12 5.70 -4.82 -5.63
C SER A 12 5.18 -6.19 -5.21
N ASN A 13 5.67 -7.22 -5.89
CA ASN A 13 5.31 -8.60 -5.59
C ASN A 13 5.91 -9.13 -4.27
N ASP A 14 6.76 -8.33 -3.60
CA ASP A 14 7.46 -8.68 -2.36
C ASP A 14 7.41 -7.54 -1.31
N TYR A 15 8.12 -7.69 -0.19
CA TYR A 15 8.06 -6.70 0.89
C TYR A 15 8.70 -5.36 0.49
N ILE A 16 7.97 -4.27 0.71
CA ILE A 16 8.50 -2.91 0.62
C ILE A 16 8.75 -2.35 2.01
N SER A 17 9.97 -1.87 2.24
CA SER A 17 10.33 -1.11 3.45
C SER A 17 9.46 0.14 3.64
N GLY A 18 8.86 0.29 4.83
CA GLY A 18 8.08 1.49 5.17
C GLY A 18 8.90 2.79 5.12
N GLU A 19 10.22 2.71 5.29
CA GLU A 19 11.15 3.83 5.09
C GLU A 19 11.26 4.24 3.62
N MET A 20 11.37 3.28 2.69
CA MET A 20 11.39 3.54 1.26
C MET A 20 10.08 4.19 0.80
N MET A 21 8.93 3.69 1.27
CA MET A 21 7.63 4.33 1.00
C MET A 21 7.58 5.75 1.56
N SER A 22 8.09 5.96 2.77
CA SER A 22 8.11 7.26 3.45
C SER A 22 8.93 8.28 2.65
N GLN A 23 10.10 7.87 2.16
CA GLN A 23 10.94 8.71 1.31
C GLN A 23 10.33 8.96 -0.06
N ARG A 24 9.82 7.94 -0.74
CA ARG A 24 9.20 8.08 -2.08
C ARG A 24 7.97 8.98 -2.07
N LEU A 25 7.13 8.87 -1.04
CA LEU A 25 5.89 9.63 -0.93
C LEU A 25 6.05 10.94 -0.16
N GLY A 26 7.22 11.18 0.46
CA GLY A 26 7.45 12.36 1.30
C GLY A 26 6.55 12.42 2.54
N VAL A 27 6.09 11.27 3.05
CA VAL A 27 5.17 11.20 4.21
C VAL A 27 5.80 10.48 5.37
N SER A 28 5.38 10.82 6.60
CA SER A 28 5.85 10.14 7.81
C SER A 28 5.44 8.67 7.84
N ARG A 29 6.26 7.82 8.47
CA ARG A 29 5.96 6.40 8.72
C ARG A 29 4.60 6.18 9.40
N THR A 30 4.19 7.09 10.28
CA THR A 30 2.87 7.07 10.94
C THR A 30 1.71 7.28 9.95
N ALA A 31 1.90 8.11 8.93
CA ALA A 31 0.88 8.31 7.89
C ALA A 31 0.70 7.04 7.06
N ILE A 32 1.81 6.37 6.73
CA ILE A 32 1.78 5.06 6.06
C ILE A 32 1.01 4.06 6.93
N TRP A 33 1.36 3.93 8.21
CA TRP A 33 0.67 3.02 9.12
C TRP A 33 -0.84 3.27 9.19
N LYS A 34 -1.28 4.53 9.24
CA LYS A 34 -2.71 4.89 9.20
C LYS A 34 -3.38 4.38 7.91
N ILE A 35 -2.74 4.58 6.76
CA ILE A 35 -3.27 4.12 5.46
C ILE A 35 -3.29 2.59 5.39
N ILE A 36 -2.22 1.92 5.82
CA ILE A 36 -2.15 0.44 5.87
C ILE A 36 -3.25 -0.12 6.76
N LYS A 37 -3.50 0.51 7.92
CA LYS A 37 -4.60 0.13 8.81
C LYS A 37 -5.95 0.30 8.12
N GLN A 38 -6.17 1.43 7.46
CA GLN A 38 -7.41 1.68 6.71
C GLN A 38 -7.61 0.65 5.58
N LEU A 39 -6.56 0.32 4.83
CA LEU A 39 -6.62 -0.73 3.79
C LEU A 39 -6.98 -2.09 4.41
N ARG A 40 -6.41 -2.45 5.56
CA ARG A 40 -6.81 -3.67 6.28
C ARG A 40 -8.28 -3.66 6.66
N GLU A 41 -8.80 -2.52 7.13
CA GLU A 41 -10.23 -2.36 7.44
C GLU A 41 -11.12 -2.39 6.19
N GLU A 42 -10.60 -2.01 5.02
CA GLU A 42 -11.28 -2.11 3.72
C GLU A 42 -11.26 -3.54 3.13
N GLY A 43 -10.60 -4.50 3.80
CA GLY A 43 -10.53 -5.91 3.40
C GLY A 43 -9.23 -6.32 2.70
N TYR A 44 -8.22 -5.45 2.64
CA TYR A 44 -6.92 -5.78 2.07
C TYR A 44 -6.05 -6.54 3.10
N GLU A 45 -5.49 -7.67 2.70
CA GLU A 45 -4.57 -8.43 3.55
C GLU A 45 -3.14 -7.94 3.36
N ILE A 46 -2.70 -7.05 4.24
CA ILE A 46 -1.34 -6.49 4.20
C ILE A 46 -0.53 -7.05 5.36
N HIS A 47 0.50 -7.84 5.05
CA HIS A 47 1.46 -8.32 6.03
C HIS A 47 2.53 -7.27 6.35
N SER A 48 2.85 -7.14 7.63
CA SER A 48 3.93 -6.29 8.13
C SER A 48 5.00 -7.17 8.78
N GLY A 49 6.21 -7.20 8.21
CA GLY A 49 7.34 -7.92 8.77
C GLY A 49 8.33 -6.98 9.47
N THR A 50 8.72 -7.31 10.70
CA THR A 50 9.80 -6.60 11.41
C THR A 50 11.07 -6.62 10.57
N ASN A 51 11.67 -5.46 10.28
CA ASN A 51 12.79 -5.27 9.35
C ASN A 51 12.57 -5.66 7.88
N LYS A 52 11.33 -5.99 7.47
CA LYS A 52 11.00 -6.26 6.05
C LYS A 52 10.08 -5.20 5.45
N GLY A 53 9.22 -4.59 6.26
CA GLY A 53 8.26 -3.59 5.81
C GLY A 53 6.88 -4.20 5.56
N TYR A 54 6.21 -3.79 4.48
CA TYR A 54 4.82 -4.15 4.18
C TYR A 54 4.72 -4.89 2.85
N ARG A 55 3.83 -5.88 2.79
CA ARG A 55 3.53 -6.65 1.59
C ARG A 55 2.03 -6.87 1.48
N LEU A 56 1.47 -6.67 0.30
CA LEU A 56 0.10 -7.06 0.01
C LEU A 56 0.07 -8.56 -0.31
N LEU A 57 -0.71 -9.32 0.45
CA LEU A 57 -0.94 -10.75 0.22
C LEU A 57 -2.23 -10.99 -0.56
N TYR A 58 -3.24 -10.21 -0.26
CA TYR A 58 -4.54 -10.32 -0.90
C TYR A 58 -5.16 -8.94 -1.03
N SER A 59 -5.50 -8.58 -2.26
CA SER A 59 -6.42 -7.50 -2.56
C SER A 59 -7.80 -8.14 -2.78
N PRO A 60 -8.84 -7.71 -2.06
CA PRO A 60 -10.19 -8.06 -2.48
C PRO A 60 -10.37 -7.50 -3.89
N ASP A 61 -11.09 -8.23 -4.74
CA ASP A 61 -11.50 -7.81 -6.08
C ASP A 61 -12.47 -6.62 -5.98
N ARG A 62 -11.98 -5.53 -5.41
CA ARG A 62 -12.58 -4.23 -5.49
C ARG A 62 -12.09 -3.74 -6.83
N VAL A 63 -13.04 -3.64 -7.74
CA VAL A 63 -13.02 -2.68 -8.85
C VAL A 63 -12.86 -1.28 -8.22
N THR A 64 -11.68 -0.98 -7.68
CA THR A 64 -11.37 0.32 -7.15
C THR A 64 -11.31 1.19 -8.38
N LYS A 65 -12.30 2.09 -8.51
CA LYS A 65 -12.48 3.07 -9.59
C LYS A 65 -11.24 3.95 -9.91
N GLU A 66 -10.11 3.71 -9.26
CA GLU A 66 -8.83 4.38 -9.44
C GLU A 66 -7.98 3.76 -10.59
N GLU A 67 -8.29 2.55 -11.08
CA GLU A 67 -7.62 1.93 -12.25
C GLU A 67 -7.97 2.59 -13.60
N VAL A 68 -8.94 3.51 -13.65
CA VAL A 68 -9.44 4.09 -14.92
C VAL A 68 -8.57 5.26 -15.43
N GLN A 69 -7.54 5.70 -14.69
CA GLN A 69 -6.66 6.79 -15.15
C GLN A 69 -5.30 6.36 -15.71
N LYS A 70 -5.00 5.06 -15.83
CA LYS A 70 -3.71 4.60 -16.39
C LYS A 70 -3.72 4.40 -17.92
N TYR A 71 -4.80 4.75 -18.62
CA TYR A 71 -4.92 4.63 -20.09
C TYR A 71 -5.63 5.82 -20.77
N VAL A 72 -5.06 7.03 -20.66
CA VAL A 72 -5.31 8.12 -21.63
C VAL A 72 -4.02 8.80 -22.01
#